data_AF-A0A970B8D5-F1
#
_entry.id   AF-A0A970B8D5-F1
#
_cell.length_a   1.000
_cell.length_b   1.000
_cell.length_c   1.000
_cell.angle_alpha   90.00
_cell.angle_beta   90.00
_cell.angle_gamma   90.00
#
_symmetry.space_group_name_H-M   'P 1'
#
loop_
_entity.id
_entity.type
_entity.pdbx_description
1 polymer ?
#
loop_
_entity_poly.entity_id
_entity_poly.type
_entity_poly.pdbx_seq_one_letter_code
_entity_poly.pdbx_strand_id
1 'polypeptide(L)'
;VFEDRELKGRVTEETEAALGDTAVFASNTSTLPITGLAERSVRPSRFIGLHFFSPVHKMKLVEIIVGDQTSDETLAKAFDYVQKIRKTPIVVNDSRGFYTSRVFGTYVNEGMALLGEGQHPHAIEMAGLQAGMPVGPLAVSDEVSLSLMRHIREQTIKDLAAEGKELPDHPAYRVLDVMLAENRLGKAHGAGFYEYPDGGQKFLWPGLQEKFAGNGHPKLTQEEMIERMMFAQVIETARCYEEGVLRSVADANIGSIFGWGFAPFKGGTLQYVNDYGLPEFVTRSQALAERYGERFRPPALLLEMAEAGTTF
;
A
#
# COMPACT_ATOMS: atom_id res chain seq x y z
N VAL A 1 -2.22 13.16 -14.54
CA VAL A 1 -2.08 14.42 -13.76
C VAL A 1 -1.80 14.09 -12.30
N PHE A 2 -1.43 15.08 -11.48
CA PHE A 2 -1.04 14.88 -10.07
C PHE A 2 -2.15 14.27 -9.20
N GLU A 3 -1.77 13.80 -8.01
CA GLU A 3 -2.66 13.19 -7.02
C GLU A 3 -3.43 14.25 -6.24
N ASP A 4 -4.30 14.96 -6.95
CA ASP A 4 -5.14 16.05 -6.44
C ASP A 4 -6.57 15.89 -6.98
N ARG A 5 -7.56 15.90 -6.08
CA ARG A 5 -8.96 15.59 -6.42
C ARG A 5 -9.57 16.63 -7.37
N GLU A 6 -9.37 17.92 -7.08
CA GLU A 6 -9.91 19.01 -7.89
C GLU A 6 -9.27 19.07 -9.28
N LEU A 7 -7.96 18.86 -9.37
CA LEU A 7 -7.26 18.78 -10.64
C LEU A 7 -7.75 17.61 -11.48
N LYS A 8 -7.88 16.41 -10.90
CA LYS A 8 -8.40 15.24 -11.63
C LYS A 8 -9.83 15.47 -12.09
N GLY A 9 -10.69 16.06 -11.26
CA GLY A 9 -12.07 16.40 -11.61
C GLY A 9 -12.18 17.33 -12.82
N ARG A 10 -11.43 18.44 -12.83
CA ARG A 10 -11.39 19.36 -13.98
C ARG A 10 -10.91 18.69 -15.27
N VAL A 11 -9.86 17.87 -15.17
CA VAL A 11 -9.31 17.14 -16.31
C VAL A 11 -10.33 16.13 -16.85
N THR A 12 -11.09 15.47 -15.98
CA THR A 12 -12.20 14.59 -16.38
C THR A 12 -13.24 15.37 -17.19
N GLU A 13 -13.74 16.49 -16.67
CA GLU A 13 -14.75 17.32 -17.35
C GLU A 13 -14.29 17.81 -18.73
N GLU A 14 -13.09 18.41 -18.78
CA GLU A 14 -12.50 18.95 -20.01
C GLU A 14 -12.27 17.86 -21.07
N THR A 15 -11.79 16.68 -20.64
CA THR A 15 -11.54 15.56 -21.55
C THR A 15 -12.84 14.96 -22.05
N GLU A 16 -13.83 14.77 -21.17
CA GLU A 16 -15.10 14.18 -21.53
C GLU A 16 -15.93 15.02 -22.51
N ALA A 17 -15.77 16.35 -22.49
CA ALA A 17 -16.36 17.26 -23.47
C ALA A 17 -15.80 17.07 -24.90
N ALA A 18 -14.59 16.50 -25.03
CA ALA A 18 -13.92 16.26 -26.31
C ALA A 18 -13.96 14.80 -26.78
N LEU A 19 -14.30 13.86 -25.89
CA LEU A 19 -14.40 12.44 -26.20
C LEU A 19 -15.75 12.09 -26.85
N GLY A 20 -15.73 11.11 -27.76
CA GLY A 20 -16.97 10.53 -28.30
C GLY A 20 -17.79 9.84 -27.22
N ASP A 21 -19.10 9.79 -27.39
CA ASP A 21 -20.02 9.36 -26.33
C ASP A 21 -19.70 7.97 -25.78
N THR A 22 -19.20 7.06 -26.63
CA THR A 22 -18.88 5.66 -26.31
C THR A 22 -17.53 5.43 -25.65
N ALA A 23 -16.73 6.48 -25.43
CA ALA A 23 -15.40 6.39 -24.84
C ALA A 23 -15.45 5.94 -23.37
N VAL A 24 -14.45 5.16 -22.96
CA VAL A 24 -14.16 4.83 -21.56
C VAL A 24 -13.10 5.79 -21.05
N PHE A 25 -13.33 6.37 -19.88
CA PHE A 25 -12.36 7.21 -19.18
C PHE A 25 -11.72 6.40 -18.06
N ALA A 26 -10.38 6.38 -18.01
CA ALA A 26 -9.64 5.67 -16.99
C ALA A 26 -8.71 6.61 -16.20
N SER A 27 -8.71 6.50 -14.88
CA SER A 27 -7.80 7.24 -13.99
C SER A 27 -6.66 6.35 -13.47
N ASN A 28 -5.42 6.82 -13.57
CA ASN A 28 -4.23 6.22 -12.94
C ASN A 28 -3.94 6.83 -11.56
N THR A 29 -4.98 7.06 -10.77
CA THR A 29 -4.83 7.43 -9.35
C THR A 29 -4.28 6.23 -8.57
N SER A 30 -3.61 6.46 -7.45
CA SER A 30 -3.08 5.41 -6.57
C SER A 30 -3.79 5.38 -5.22
N THR A 31 -4.43 6.48 -4.82
CA THR A 31 -4.98 6.64 -3.46
C THR A 31 -6.40 7.20 -3.43
N LEU A 32 -6.78 8.03 -4.41
CA LEU A 32 -8.10 8.62 -4.47
C LEU A 32 -9.14 7.60 -4.98
N PRO A 33 -10.24 7.36 -4.25
CA PRO A 33 -11.30 6.46 -4.69
C PRO A 33 -11.89 6.86 -6.05
N ILE A 34 -12.09 5.87 -6.92
CA ILE A 34 -12.66 6.01 -8.26
C ILE A 34 -14.10 6.52 -8.19
N THR A 35 -14.90 6.02 -7.26
CA THR A 35 -16.30 6.42 -7.06
C THR A 35 -16.40 7.92 -6.82
N GLY A 36 -15.58 8.48 -5.93
CA GLY A 36 -15.57 9.92 -5.67
C GLY A 36 -14.96 10.75 -6.81
N LEU A 37 -14.13 10.18 -7.68
CA LEU A 37 -13.65 10.87 -8.89
C LEU A 37 -14.72 10.87 -10.00
N ALA A 38 -15.50 9.79 -10.09
CA ALA A 38 -16.54 9.62 -11.08
C ALA A 38 -17.73 10.59 -10.90
N GLU A 39 -17.89 11.22 -9.73
CA GLU A 39 -18.90 12.27 -9.49
C GLU A 39 -18.75 13.48 -10.44
N ARG A 40 -17.54 13.73 -10.95
CA ARG A 40 -17.27 14.79 -11.94
C ARG A 40 -17.39 14.31 -13.38
N SER A 41 -17.68 13.03 -13.60
CA SER A 41 -17.93 12.46 -14.92
C SER A 41 -19.40 12.61 -15.30
N VAL A 42 -19.67 12.98 -16.55
CA VAL A 42 -21.04 12.94 -17.12
C VAL A 42 -21.44 11.52 -17.55
N ARG A 43 -20.51 10.55 -17.51
CA ARG A 43 -20.70 9.14 -17.88
C ARG A 43 -20.04 8.23 -16.84
N PRO A 44 -20.46 8.26 -15.57
CA PRO A 44 -19.82 7.50 -14.49
C PRO A 44 -19.79 5.98 -14.74
N SER A 45 -20.75 5.44 -15.50
CA SER A 45 -20.72 4.03 -15.92
C SER A 45 -19.59 3.64 -16.87
N ARG A 46 -18.94 4.64 -17.48
CA ARG A 46 -17.77 4.52 -18.36
C ARG A 46 -16.49 5.04 -17.71
N PHE A 47 -16.52 5.31 -16.41
CA PHE A 47 -15.37 5.73 -15.63
C PHE A 47 -14.80 4.53 -14.86
N ILE A 48 -13.48 4.34 -14.90
CA ILE A 48 -12.80 3.21 -14.23
C ILE A 48 -11.41 3.59 -13.73
N GLY A 49 -10.87 2.86 -12.75
CA GLY A 49 -9.46 2.97 -12.40
C GLY A 49 -8.59 2.01 -13.22
N LEU A 50 -7.47 2.52 -13.75
CA LEU A 50 -6.39 1.72 -14.30
C LEU A 50 -5.08 2.14 -13.63
N HIS A 51 -4.74 1.49 -12.53
CA HIS A 51 -3.58 1.81 -11.72
C HIS A 51 -2.36 1.01 -12.19
N PHE A 52 -1.42 1.73 -12.80
CA PHE A 52 -0.12 1.27 -13.25
C PHE A 52 0.94 1.52 -12.17
N PHE A 53 1.91 0.61 -12.10
CA PHE A 53 3.00 0.68 -11.13
C PHE A 53 4.28 1.22 -11.79
N SER A 54 4.98 2.11 -11.09
CA SER A 54 6.23 2.69 -11.58
C SER A 54 7.43 1.77 -11.30
N PRO A 55 8.38 1.59 -12.24
CA PRO A 55 8.36 2.08 -13.63
C PRO A 55 7.43 1.24 -14.53
N VAL A 56 6.52 1.91 -15.25
CA VAL A 56 5.43 1.26 -16.03
C VAL A 56 5.92 0.22 -17.03
N HIS A 57 7.10 0.41 -17.63
CA HIS A 57 7.66 -0.54 -18.61
C HIS A 57 8.21 -1.82 -17.97
N LYS A 58 8.56 -1.81 -16.68
CA LYS A 58 9.11 -2.97 -15.95
C LYS A 58 8.05 -3.71 -15.15
N MET A 59 7.15 -2.97 -14.51
CA MET A 59 6.11 -3.56 -13.66
C MET A 59 5.06 -4.29 -14.51
N LYS A 60 4.70 -5.51 -14.13
CA LYS A 60 3.79 -6.36 -14.92
C LYS A 60 2.32 -6.13 -14.59
N LEU A 61 2.02 -5.75 -13.36
CA LEU A 61 0.67 -5.62 -12.84
C LEU A 61 -0.01 -4.34 -13.35
N VAL A 62 -1.31 -4.41 -13.58
CA VAL A 62 -2.23 -3.26 -13.58
C VAL A 62 -3.40 -3.63 -12.69
N GLU A 63 -3.69 -2.79 -11.70
CA GLU A 63 -4.85 -2.93 -10.83
C GLU A 63 -6.02 -2.20 -11.47
N ILE A 64 -7.08 -2.94 -11.81
CA ILE A 64 -8.31 -2.41 -12.40
C ILE A 64 -9.31 -2.18 -11.27
N ILE A 65 -9.72 -0.93 -11.08
CA ILE A 65 -10.56 -0.54 -9.95
C ILE A 65 -11.96 -0.21 -10.44
N VAL A 66 -12.94 -0.93 -9.91
CA VAL A 66 -14.35 -0.79 -10.24
C VAL A 66 -15.02 0.12 -9.21
N GLY A 67 -15.43 1.30 -9.63
CA GLY A 67 -16.25 2.21 -8.82
C GLY A 67 -17.72 1.79 -8.82
N ASP A 68 -18.51 2.38 -7.93
CA ASP A 68 -19.90 1.96 -7.66
C ASP A 68 -20.80 1.96 -8.90
N GLN A 69 -20.54 2.88 -9.84
CA GLN A 69 -21.32 3.00 -11.07
C GLN A 69 -20.65 2.39 -12.29
N THR A 70 -19.38 1.95 -12.20
CA THR A 70 -18.64 1.38 -13.32
C THR A 70 -19.37 0.15 -13.86
N SER A 71 -19.71 0.13 -15.15
CA SER A 71 -20.43 -0.99 -15.75
C SER A 71 -19.53 -2.20 -16.04
N ASP A 72 -20.14 -3.39 -16.13
CA ASP A 72 -19.45 -4.62 -16.55
C ASP A 72 -18.85 -4.49 -17.96
N GLU A 73 -19.50 -3.77 -18.87
CA GLU A 73 -18.97 -3.50 -20.22
C GLU A 73 -17.68 -2.68 -20.15
N THR A 74 -17.64 -1.67 -19.27
CA THR A 74 -16.46 -0.83 -19.05
C THR A 74 -15.32 -1.64 -18.44
N LEU A 75 -15.63 -2.48 -17.43
CA LEU A 75 -14.66 -3.41 -16.86
C LEU A 75 -14.09 -4.36 -17.93
N ALA A 76 -14.95 -4.96 -18.75
CA ALA A 76 -14.51 -5.87 -19.82
C ALA A 76 -13.56 -5.17 -20.81
N LYS A 77 -13.89 -3.95 -21.25
CA LYS A 77 -13.02 -3.16 -22.15
C LYS A 77 -11.67 -2.82 -21.51
N ALA A 78 -11.67 -2.46 -20.24
CA ALA A 78 -10.47 -2.15 -19.49
C ALA A 78 -9.58 -3.38 -19.34
N PHE A 79 -10.17 -4.53 -19.00
CA PHE A 79 -9.49 -5.81 -18.89
C PHE A 79 -8.84 -6.22 -20.22
N ASP A 80 -9.60 -6.16 -21.32
CA ASP A 80 -9.11 -6.42 -22.68
C ASP A 80 -7.94 -5.48 -23.04
N TYR A 81 -8.04 -4.20 -22.70
CA TYR A 81 -6.98 -3.23 -22.95
C TYR A 81 -5.70 -3.60 -22.19
N VAL A 82 -5.79 -3.90 -20.90
CA VAL A 82 -4.65 -4.30 -20.05
C VAL A 82 -3.97 -5.55 -20.61
N GLN A 83 -4.73 -6.54 -21.05
CA GLN A 83 -4.17 -7.75 -21.67
C GLN A 83 -3.50 -7.44 -23.02
N LYS A 84 -4.10 -6.58 -23.86
CA LYS A 84 -3.53 -6.17 -25.17
C LYS A 84 -2.17 -5.49 -25.02
N ILE A 85 -1.97 -4.70 -23.97
CA ILE A 85 -0.67 -4.09 -23.66
C ILE A 85 0.28 -5.02 -22.89
N ARG A 86 -0.05 -6.32 -22.80
CA ARG A 86 0.74 -7.39 -22.18
C ARG A 86 1.05 -7.15 -20.71
N LYS A 87 0.08 -6.60 -20.00
CA LYS A 87 0.08 -6.48 -18.53
C LYS A 87 -0.79 -7.56 -17.91
N THR A 88 -0.56 -7.84 -16.64
CA THR A 88 -1.36 -8.75 -15.82
C THR A 88 -2.43 -7.94 -15.10
N PRO A 89 -3.71 -8.05 -15.47
CA PRO A 89 -4.79 -7.40 -14.73
C PRO A 89 -5.07 -8.13 -13.41
N ILE A 90 -5.38 -7.38 -12.37
CA ILE A 90 -6.19 -7.83 -11.23
C ILE A 90 -7.41 -6.91 -11.12
N VAL A 91 -8.52 -7.41 -10.60
CA VAL A 91 -9.76 -6.61 -10.46
C VAL A 91 -10.10 -6.43 -8.99
N VAL A 92 -10.28 -5.18 -8.59
CA VAL A 92 -10.62 -4.80 -7.21
C VAL A 92 -11.81 -3.85 -7.21
N ASN A 93 -12.56 -3.88 -6.11
CA ASN A 93 -13.57 -2.86 -5.85
C ASN A 93 -12.91 -1.59 -5.32
N ASP A 94 -13.58 -0.47 -5.55
CA ASP A 94 -13.09 0.83 -5.12
C ASP A 94 -12.99 0.94 -3.60
N SER A 95 -11.87 1.48 -3.15
CA SER A 95 -11.58 1.80 -1.76
C SER A 95 -10.40 2.76 -1.72
N ARG A 96 -10.20 3.44 -0.60
CA ARG A 96 -9.05 4.34 -0.44
C ARG A 96 -7.74 3.54 -0.48
N GLY A 97 -6.86 3.86 -1.43
CA GLY A 97 -5.63 3.10 -1.67
C GLY A 97 -5.85 1.74 -2.33
N PHE A 98 -7.08 1.42 -2.72
CA PHE A 98 -7.48 0.18 -3.39
C PHE A 98 -7.03 -1.05 -2.60
N TYR A 99 -6.48 -2.06 -3.26
CA TYR A 99 -5.81 -3.17 -2.60
C TYR A 99 -4.31 -2.87 -2.47
N THR A 100 -3.65 -2.56 -3.59
CA THR A 100 -2.19 -2.60 -3.62
C THR A 100 -1.53 -1.51 -2.80
N SER A 101 -1.93 -0.24 -2.96
CA SER A 101 -1.34 0.88 -2.23
C SER A 101 -1.70 0.86 -0.75
N ARG A 102 -2.92 0.44 -0.43
CA ARG A 102 -3.40 0.23 0.94
C ARG A 102 -2.52 -0.77 1.69
N VAL A 103 -2.29 -1.94 1.12
CA VAL A 103 -1.49 -2.99 1.77
C VAL A 103 0.01 -2.66 1.73
N PHE A 104 0.54 -2.17 0.61
CA PHE A 104 1.95 -1.76 0.53
C PHE A 104 2.30 -0.70 1.57
N GLY A 105 1.37 0.22 1.86
CA GLY A 105 1.51 1.24 2.89
C GLY A 105 1.83 0.67 4.27
N THR A 106 1.32 -0.52 4.61
CA THR A 106 1.58 -1.11 5.93
C THR A 106 3.02 -1.60 6.10
N TYR A 107 3.68 -2.04 5.02
CA TYR A 107 5.10 -2.43 5.05
C TYR A 107 6.01 -1.24 5.38
N VAL A 108 5.84 -0.13 4.65
CA VAL A 108 6.64 1.08 4.85
C VAL A 108 6.35 1.72 6.20
N ASN A 109 5.08 1.74 6.61
CA ASN A 109 4.66 2.25 7.90
C ASN A 109 5.23 1.39 9.04
N GLU A 110 5.27 0.07 8.91
CA GLU A 110 5.84 -0.77 9.95
C GLU A 110 7.36 -0.64 10.05
N GLY A 111 8.07 -0.51 8.93
CA GLY A 111 9.50 -0.20 8.96
C GLY A 111 9.81 1.14 9.63
N MET A 112 8.99 2.17 9.37
CA MET A 112 9.08 3.45 10.07
C MET A 112 8.72 3.32 11.56
N ALA A 113 7.71 2.53 11.92
CA ALA A 113 7.36 2.29 13.32
C ALA A 113 8.52 1.63 14.08
N LEU A 114 9.15 0.61 13.49
CA LEU A 114 10.34 -0.04 14.05
C LEU A 114 11.49 0.95 14.28
N LEU A 115 11.70 1.88 13.34
CA LEU A 115 12.69 2.94 13.50
C LEU A 115 12.31 3.88 14.65
N GLY A 116 11.06 4.31 14.71
CA GLY A 116 10.52 5.15 15.78
C GLY A 116 10.57 4.49 17.15
N GLU A 117 10.59 3.15 17.21
CA GLU A 117 10.81 2.30 18.37
C GLU A 117 12.30 1.98 18.60
N GLY A 118 13.20 2.72 17.96
CA GLY A 118 14.63 2.71 18.24
C GLY A 118 15.37 1.46 17.76
N GLN A 119 14.77 0.68 16.86
CA GLN A 119 15.49 -0.41 16.20
C GLN A 119 16.52 0.16 15.23
N HIS A 120 17.65 -0.55 15.09
CA HIS A 120 18.76 -0.03 14.28
C HIS A 120 18.37 -0.03 12.79
N PRO A 121 18.57 1.07 12.03
CA PRO A 121 18.07 1.18 10.65
C PRO A 121 18.57 0.05 9.73
N HIS A 122 19.83 -0.35 9.86
CA HIS A 122 20.38 -1.48 9.10
C HIS A 122 19.68 -2.81 9.43
N ALA A 123 19.30 -3.02 10.69
CA ALA A 123 18.63 -4.25 11.11
C ALA A 123 17.19 -4.33 10.56
N ILE A 124 16.51 -3.19 10.45
CA ILE A 124 15.18 -3.07 9.83
C ILE A 124 15.25 -3.39 8.32
N GLU A 125 16.22 -2.81 7.62
CA GLU A 125 16.47 -3.07 6.20
C GLU A 125 16.76 -4.55 5.94
N MET A 126 17.65 -5.14 6.75
CA MET A 126 17.99 -6.56 6.64
C MET A 126 16.79 -7.47 6.92
N ALA A 127 15.94 -7.12 7.88
CA ALA A 127 14.72 -7.88 8.14
C ALA A 127 13.79 -7.86 6.91
N GLY A 128 13.63 -6.73 6.23
CA GLY A 128 12.83 -6.67 4.99
C GLY A 128 13.38 -7.58 3.89
N LEU A 129 14.70 -7.55 3.69
CA LEU A 129 15.37 -8.41 2.70
C LEU A 129 15.28 -9.90 3.07
N GLN A 130 15.51 -10.26 4.33
CA GLN A 130 15.41 -11.64 4.83
C GLN A 130 13.97 -12.17 4.80
N ALA A 131 12.98 -11.29 4.94
CA ALA A 131 11.57 -11.64 4.75
C ALA A 131 11.22 -12.01 3.29
N GLY A 132 12.10 -11.71 2.33
CA GLY A 132 11.88 -11.96 0.91
C GLY A 132 11.43 -10.73 0.12
N MET A 133 11.41 -9.55 0.72
CA MET A 133 11.04 -8.32 0.03
C MET A 133 12.19 -7.87 -0.89
N PRO A 134 11.90 -7.25 -2.05
CA PRO A 134 12.94 -6.83 -2.99
C PRO A 134 13.77 -5.65 -2.47
N VAL A 135 13.19 -4.83 -1.59
CA VAL A 135 13.79 -3.62 -1.04
C VAL A 135 13.37 -3.49 0.43
N GLY A 136 14.29 -3.10 1.31
CA GLY A 136 13.96 -2.81 2.70
C GLY A 136 13.01 -1.61 2.84
N PRO A 137 12.30 -1.51 3.98
CA PRO A 137 11.14 -0.62 4.10
C PRO A 137 11.52 0.87 4.11
N LEU A 138 12.69 1.25 4.63
CA LEU A 138 13.13 2.65 4.64
C LEU A 138 13.63 3.05 3.25
N ALA A 139 14.41 2.17 2.61
CA ALA A 139 14.88 2.38 1.24
C ALA A 139 13.74 2.53 0.23
N VAL A 140 12.70 1.69 0.32
CA VAL A 140 11.55 1.80 -0.59
C VAL A 140 10.69 3.03 -0.28
N SER A 141 10.64 3.47 0.99
CA SER A 141 9.98 4.72 1.37
C SER A 141 10.61 5.93 0.69
N ASP A 142 11.95 5.96 0.60
CA ASP A 142 12.67 7.01 -0.12
C ASP A 142 12.40 6.98 -1.63
N GLU A 143 12.22 5.80 -2.21
CA GLU A 143 11.88 5.64 -3.64
C GLU A 143 10.47 6.12 -3.96
N VAL A 144 9.52 5.87 -3.06
CA VAL A 144 8.14 6.38 -3.16
C VAL A 144 8.07 7.89 -2.95
N SER A 145 8.98 8.46 -2.13
CA SER A 145 9.05 9.86 -1.68
C SER A 145 8.25 10.14 -0.40
N LEU A 146 8.96 10.61 0.64
CA LEU A 146 8.38 11.03 1.91
C LEU A 146 7.48 12.26 1.75
N SER A 147 7.82 13.15 0.83
CA SER A 147 6.97 14.30 0.49
C SER A 147 5.63 13.89 -0.12
N LEU A 148 5.61 12.83 -0.95
CA LEU A 148 4.39 12.26 -1.50
C LEU A 148 3.56 11.59 -0.39
N MET A 149 4.21 10.85 0.52
CA MET A 149 3.52 10.25 1.68
C MET A 149 2.82 11.31 2.53
N ARG A 150 3.46 12.47 2.78
CA ARG A 150 2.80 13.60 3.46
C ARG A 150 1.58 14.10 2.68
N HIS A 151 1.72 14.33 1.38
CA HIS A 151 0.62 14.83 0.54
C HIS A 151 -0.58 13.88 0.56
N ILE A 152 -0.33 12.57 0.44
CA ILE A 152 -1.38 11.53 0.55
C ILE A 152 -2.04 11.56 1.93
N ARG A 153 -1.25 11.67 3.01
CA ARG A 153 -1.77 11.76 4.39
C ARG A 153 -2.65 12.99 4.57
N GLU A 154 -2.21 14.16 4.12
CA GLU A 154 -2.96 15.41 4.21
C GLU A 154 -4.27 15.36 3.41
N GLN A 155 -4.23 14.82 2.19
CA GLN A 155 -5.44 14.62 1.38
C GLN A 155 -6.40 13.64 2.05
N THR A 156 -5.88 12.56 2.65
CA THR A 156 -6.69 11.58 3.38
C THR A 156 -7.36 12.18 4.61
N ILE A 157 -6.64 13.01 5.38
CA ILE A 157 -7.21 13.72 6.54
C ILE A 157 -8.37 14.62 6.09
N LYS A 158 -8.21 15.37 5.00
CA LYS A 158 -9.28 16.23 4.46
C LYS A 158 -10.51 15.42 4.04
N ASP A 159 -10.30 14.34 3.31
CA ASP A 159 -11.39 13.49 2.83
C ASP A 159 -12.12 12.81 4.01
N LEU A 160 -11.40 12.25 4.99
CA LEU A 160 -12.01 11.62 6.17
C LEU A 160 -12.78 12.63 7.02
N ALA A 161 -12.25 13.85 7.20
CA ALA A 161 -12.95 14.91 7.91
C ALA A 161 -14.29 15.27 7.23
N ALA A 162 -14.34 15.25 5.89
CA ALA A 162 -15.58 15.45 5.14
C ALA A 162 -16.59 14.29 5.33
N GLU A 163 -16.11 13.08 5.64
CA GLU A 163 -16.92 11.93 6.02
C GLU A 163 -17.27 11.89 7.53
N GLY A 164 -16.82 12.87 8.33
CA GLY A 164 -17.00 12.86 9.78
C GLY A 164 -16.14 11.84 10.53
N LYS A 165 -15.01 11.43 9.93
CA LYS A 165 -14.05 10.46 10.48
C LYS A 165 -12.69 11.12 10.71
N GLU A 166 -11.88 10.50 11.56
CA GLU A 166 -10.49 10.88 11.78
C GLU A 166 -9.55 9.84 11.20
N LEU A 167 -8.35 10.26 10.81
CA LEU A 167 -7.29 9.33 10.40
C LEU A 167 -6.82 8.55 11.64
N PRO A 168 -6.82 7.20 11.62
CA PRO A 168 -6.28 6.41 12.73
C PRO A 168 -4.81 6.75 13.00
N ASP A 169 -4.41 6.90 14.26
CA ASP A 169 -3.01 7.16 14.61
C ASP A 169 -2.12 5.98 14.23
N HIS A 170 -0.89 6.28 13.78
CA HIS A 170 0.12 5.27 13.46
C HIS A 170 1.51 5.75 13.89
N PRO A 171 2.33 4.92 14.56
CA PRO A 171 3.67 5.32 15.02
C PRO A 171 4.59 5.88 13.93
N ALA A 172 4.44 5.37 12.70
CA ALA A 172 5.16 5.86 11.52
C ALA A 172 5.01 7.35 11.24
N TYR A 173 3.86 7.95 11.57
CA TYR A 173 3.59 9.35 11.24
C TYR A 173 4.55 10.31 11.95
N ARG A 174 4.93 10.00 13.19
CA ARG A 174 5.93 10.78 13.94
C ARG A 174 7.31 10.71 13.28
N VAL A 175 7.70 9.54 12.78
CA VAL A 175 8.97 9.35 12.08
C VAL A 175 8.99 10.12 10.76
N LEU A 176 7.90 10.04 9.99
CA LEU A 176 7.72 10.81 8.76
C LEU A 176 7.84 12.32 9.03
N ASP A 177 7.17 12.82 10.08
CA ASP A 177 7.20 14.24 10.43
C ASP A 177 8.61 14.73 10.81
N VAL A 178 9.36 13.93 11.57
CA VAL A 178 10.76 14.24 11.90
C VAL A 178 11.64 14.27 10.64
N MET A 179 11.52 13.29 9.76
CA MET A 179 12.31 13.25 8.51
C MET A 179 12.03 14.45 7.60
N LEU A 180 10.76 14.86 7.51
CA LEU A 180 10.35 16.02 6.72
C LEU A 180 10.84 17.34 7.34
N ALA A 181 10.85 17.45 8.66
CA ALA A 181 11.42 18.62 9.35
C ALA A 181 12.93 18.76 9.11
N GLU A 182 13.63 17.65 8.88
CA GLU A 182 15.05 17.61 8.49
C GLU A 182 15.26 17.79 6.97
N ASN A 183 14.21 18.18 6.23
CA ASN A 183 14.22 18.38 4.78
C ASN A 183 14.65 17.13 3.98
N ARG A 184 14.34 15.94 4.49
CA ARG A 184 14.66 14.65 3.86
C ARG A 184 13.43 14.13 3.15
N LEU A 185 13.26 14.56 1.88
CA LEU A 185 12.02 14.40 1.12
C LEU A 185 11.92 13.08 0.34
N GLY A 186 13.02 12.33 0.23
CA GLY A 186 13.15 11.07 -0.51
C GLY A 186 14.24 11.12 -1.60
N LYS A 187 14.43 9.99 -2.28
CA LYS A 187 15.52 9.76 -3.26
C LYS A 187 15.56 10.79 -4.38
N ALA A 188 14.39 11.19 -4.91
CA ALA A 188 14.31 12.16 -6.00
C ALA A 188 14.83 13.56 -5.59
N HIS A 189 14.94 13.83 -4.29
CA HIS A 189 15.46 15.07 -3.73
C HIS A 189 16.88 14.91 -3.15
N GLY A 190 17.54 13.77 -3.40
CA GLY A 190 18.91 13.48 -2.96
C GLY A 190 19.05 13.00 -1.51
N ALA A 191 17.99 13.10 -0.69
CA ALA A 191 18.03 12.75 0.74
C ALA A 191 16.69 12.24 1.26
N GLY A 192 16.70 11.09 1.93
CA GLY A 192 15.59 10.47 2.66
C GLY A 192 16.12 9.73 3.89
N PHE A 193 15.63 8.55 4.26
CA PHE A 193 16.33 7.69 5.22
C PHE A 193 17.77 7.37 4.82
N TYR A 194 18.05 7.40 3.51
CA TYR A 194 19.38 7.31 2.93
C TYR A 194 19.90 8.67 2.46
N GLU A 195 21.22 8.77 2.38
CA GLU A 195 21.93 9.75 1.57
C GLU A 195 22.17 9.18 0.16
N TYR A 196 21.98 10.02 -0.86
CA TYR A 196 22.16 9.65 -2.27
C TYR A 196 23.24 10.54 -2.93
N PRO A 197 24.53 10.31 -2.65
CA PRO A 197 25.61 11.10 -3.24
C PRO A 197 25.72 10.85 -4.75
N ASP A 198 25.98 11.93 -5.51
CA ASP A 198 26.20 11.85 -6.95
C ASP A 198 27.37 10.93 -7.28
N GLY A 199 27.13 9.89 -8.08
CA GLY A 199 28.14 8.92 -8.48
C GLY A 199 28.65 8.00 -7.36
N GLY A 200 28.08 8.07 -6.15
CA GLY A 200 28.45 7.26 -5.00
C GLY A 200 27.44 6.18 -4.65
N GLN A 201 27.81 5.31 -3.72
CA GLN A 201 26.87 4.33 -3.15
C GLN A 201 25.98 5.02 -2.11
N LYS A 202 24.68 4.75 -2.16
CA LYS A 202 23.75 5.20 -1.10
C LYS A 202 24.12 4.59 0.25
N PHE A 203 23.95 5.35 1.33
CA PHE A 203 24.16 4.86 2.70
C PHE A 203 23.10 5.43 3.64
N LEU A 204 22.83 4.73 4.74
CA LEU A 204 21.85 5.17 5.74
C LEU A 204 22.33 6.48 6.39
N TRP A 205 21.43 7.45 6.51
CA TRP A 205 21.76 8.74 7.11
C TRP A 205 22.16 8.58 8.59
N PRO A 206 23.35 9.04 9.01
CA PRO A 206 23.80 8.90 10.40
C PRO A 206 22.83 9.52 11.42
N GLY A 207 22.14 10.60 11.05
CA GLY A 207 21.17 11.27 11.90
C GLY A 207 19.98 10.41 12.32
N LEU A 208 19.71 9.29 11.65
CA LEU A 208 18.66 8.35 12.08
C LEU A 208 18.91 7.81 13.49
N GLN A 209 20.17 7.49 13.83
CA GLN A 209 20.48 7.00 15.16
C GLN A 209 20.39 8.11 16.21
N GLU A 210 20.82 9.33 15.87
CA GLU A 210 20.72 10.48 16.77
C GLU A 210 19.27 10.83 17.10
N LYS A 211 18.37 10.72 16.11
CA LYS A 211 16.96 11.10 16.26
C LYS A 211 16.10 10.01 16.90
N PHE A 212 16.40 8.74 16.66
CA PHE A 212 15.48 7.65 17.01
C PHE A 212 16.05 6.58 17.96
N ALA A 213 17.37 6.53 18.23
CA ALA A 213 17.92 5.54 19.15
C ALA A 213 17.62 5.87 20.63
N GLY A 214 17.67 4.85 21.49
CA GLY A 214 17.71 5.04 22.95
C GLY A 214 16.38 5.44 23.62
N ASN A 215 15.24 5.24 22.95
CA ASN A 215 13.90 5.60 23.43
C ASN A 215 13.28 4.62 24.46
N GLY A 216 14.06 3.72 25.04
CA GLY A 216 13.62 2.78 26.09
C GLY A 216 12.85 1.54 25.61
N HIS A 217 12.59 1.41 24.30
CA HIS A 217 11.98 0.20 23.76
C HIS A 217 12.98 -0.98 23.73
N PRO A 218 12.51 -2.23 23.96
CA PRO A 218 13.38 -3.40 23.90
C PRO A 218 13.93 -3.60 22.48
N LYS A 219 15.15 -4.14 22.39
CA LYS A 219 15.72 -4.56 21.10
C LYS A 219 15.03 -5.84 20.65
N LEU A 220 14.56 -5.81 19.40
CA LEU A 220 13.86 -6.93 18.80
C LEU A 220 14.84 -7.87 18.09
N THR A 221 14.46 -9.13 17.99
CA THR A 221 15.18 -10.08 17.14
C THR A 221 14.91 -9.78 15.66
N GLN A 222 15.75 -10.31 14.75
CA GLN A 222 15.48 -10.23 13.31
C GLN A 222 14.14 -10.87 12.96
N GLU A 223 13.82 -12.02 13.57
CA GLU A 223 12.57 -12.73 13.36
C GLU A 223 11.34 -11.90 13.78
N GLU A 224 11.38 -11.25 14.94
CA GLU A 224 10.28 -10.38 15.38
C GLU A 224 10.06 -9.20 14.42
N MET A 225 11.13 -8.61 13.88
CA MET A 225 11.01 -7.53 12.89
C MET A 225 10.43 -8.03 11.56
N ILE A 226 10.88 -9.21 11.09
CA ILE A 226 10.34 -9.89 9.90
C ILE A 226 8.84 -10.12 10.09
N GLU A 227 8.44 -10.75 11.20
CA GLU A 227 7.04 -11.07 11.46
C GLU A 227 6.17 -9.81 11.50
N ARG A 228 6.60 -8.76 12.20
CA ARG A 228 5.85 -7.49 12.23
C ARG A 228 5.61 -6.93 10.83
N MET A 229 6.64 -6.86 10.00
CA MET A 229 6.51 -6.33 8.64
C MET A 229 5.64 -7.21 7.74
N MET A 230 5.70 -8.53 7.90
CA MET A 230 4.90 -9.46 7.09
C MET A 230 3.45 -9.50 7.55
N PHE A 231 3.20 -9.62 8.85
CA PHE A 231 1.86 -9.67 9.43
C PHE A 231 1.07 -8.39 9.16
N ALA A 232 1.70 -7.22 9.25
CA ALA A 232 1.03 -5.95 8.95
C ALA A 232 0.47 -5.90 7.51
N GLN A 233 1.16 -6.52 6.54
CA GLN A 233 0.70 -6.62 5.16
C GLN A 233 -0.41 -7.68 5.02
N VAL A 234 -0.18 -8.87 5.57
CA VAL A 234 -1.09 -10.01 5.40
C VAL A 234 -2.44 -9.76 6.07
N ILE A 235 -2.45 -9.17 7.26
CA ILE A 235 -3.68 -8.84 7.97
C ILE A 235 -4.46 -7.77 7.21
N GLU A 236 -3.79 -6.78 6.63
CA GLU A 236 -4.47 -5.76 5.82
C GLU A 236 -5.03 -6.33 4.51
N THR A 237 -4.35 -7.30 3.89
CA THR A 237 -4.93 -8.08 2.78
C THR A 237 -6.19 -8.82 3.23
N ALA A 238 -6.17 -9.48 4.39
CA ALA A 238 -7.34 -10.19 4.89
C ALA A 238 -8.52 -9.23 5.13
N ARG A 239 -8.26 -8.02 5.63
CA ARG A 239 -9.27 -6.95 5.73
C ARG A 239 -9.80 -6.52 4.36
N CYS A 240 -8.92 -6.33 3.38
CA CYS A 240 -9.34 -6.02 2.00
C CYS A 240 -10.24 -7.12 1.41
N TYR A 241 -10.01 -8.39 1.78
CA TYR A 241 -10.87 -9.49 1.34
C TYR A 241 -12.20 -9.53 2.10
N GLU A 242 -12.19 -9.36 3.43
CA GLU A 242 -13.39 -9.28 4.27
C GLU A 242 -14.31 -8.11 3.86
N GLU A 243 -13.73 -6.94 3.60
CA GLU A 243 -14.45 -5.74 3.18
C GLU A 243 -14.91 -5.78 1.72
N GLY A 244 -14.56 -6.84 0.98
CA GLY A 244 -14.91 -7.00 -0.44
C GLY A 244 -14.14 -6.09 -1.39
N VAL A 245 -13.04 -5.44 -0.97
CA VAL A 245 -12.11 -4.73 -1.87
C VAL A 245 -11.49 -5.71 -2.85
N LEU A 246 -11.01 -6.85 -2.34
CA LEU A 246 -10.56 -7.97 -3.14
C LEU A 246 -11.75 -8.86 -3.52
N ARG A 247 -11.81 -9.25 -4.80
CA ARG A 247 -12.88 -10.13 -5.32
C ARG A 247 -12.49 -11.61 -5.34
N SER A 248 -11.20 -11.91 -5.26
CA SER A 248 -10.69 -13.27 -5.32
C SER A 248 -9.36 -13.42 -4.58
N VAL A 249 -9.11 -14.63 -4.07
CA VAL A 249 -7.81 -15.00 -3.46
C VAL A 249 -6.68 -14.94 -4.48
N ALA A 250 -6.96 -15.28 -5.74
CA ALA A 250 -5.97 -15.24 -6.81
C ALA A 250 -5.49 -13.81 -7.09
N ASP A 251 -6.39 -12.83 -7.15
CA ASP A 251 -6.02 -11.42 -7.36
C ASP A 251 -5.21 -10.87 -6.18
N ALA A 252 -5.53 -11.28 -4.96
CA ALA A 252 -4.73 -10.91 -3.78
C ALA A 252 -3.28 -11.44 -3.91
N ASN A 253 -3.13 -12.73 -4.19
CA ASN A 253 -1.82 -13.36 -4.25
C ASN A 253 -0.98 -12.86 -5.45
N ILE A 254 -1.57 -12.78 -6.64
CA ILE A 254 -0.88 -12.25 -7.83
C ILE A 254 -0.58 -10.75 -7.68
N GLY A 255 -1.54 -9.99 -7.15
CA GLY A 255 -1.39 -8.56 -6.90
C GLY A 255 -0.26 -8.25 -5.93
N SER A 256 -0.15 -8.98 -4.83
CA SER A 256 0.95 -8.80 -3.86
C SER A 256 2.32 -9.12 -4.45
N ILE A 257 2.44 -10.20 -5.23
CA ILE A 257 3.70 -10.60 -5.84
C ILE A 257 4.13 -9.63 -6.95
N PHE A 258 3.24 -9.29 -7.89
CA PHE A 258 3.60 -8.45 -9.04
C PHE A 258 3.45 -6.95 -8.81
N GLY A 259 2.69 -6.54 -7.79
CA GLY A 259 2.49 -5.15 -7.43
C GLY A 259 3.68 -4.59 -6.66
N TRP A 260 4.00 -5.19 -5.52
CA TRP A 260 5.08 -4.68 -4.64
C TRP A 260 6.14 -5.72 -4.26
N GLY A 261 6.06 -6.94 -4.81
CA GLY A 261 7.11 -7.95 -4.63
C GLY A 261 7.00 -8.71 -3.31
N PHE A 262 5.81 -8.89 -2.76
CA PHE A 262 5.61 -9.66 -1.54
C PHE A 262 6.20 -11.07 -1.67
N ALA A 263 7.17 -11.39 -0.81
CA ALA A 263 7.90 -12.66 -0.66
C ALA A 263 7.41 -13.81 -1.58
N PRO A 264 7.86 -13.88 -2.86
CA PRO A 264 7.22 -14.73 -3.85
C PRO A 264 7.22 -16.23 -3.51
N PHE A 265 8.20 -16.69 -2.74
CA PHE A 265 8.29 -18.07 -2.27
C PHE A 265 7.22 -18.45 -1.24
N LYS A 266 6.50 -17.47 -0.68
CA LYS A 266 5.32 -17.68 0.20
C LYS A 266 3.99 -17.75 -0.57
N GLY A 267 4.02 -17.55 -1.89
CA GLY A 267 2.83 -17.69 -2.75
C GLY A 267 1.85 -16.51 -2.73
N GLY A 268 2.17 -15.41 -2.05
CA GLY A 268 1.32 -14.21 -1.94
C GLY A 268 0.75 -14.03 -0.53
N THR A 269 0.09 -12.90 -0.28
CA THR A 269 -0.32 -12.52 1.08
C THR A 269 -1.37 -13.44 1.72
N LEU A 270 -2.38 -13.92 0.99
CA LEU A 270 -3.36 -14.84 1.59
C LEU A 270 -2.81 -16.26 1.67
N GLN A 271 -1.98 -16.67 0.70
CA GLN A 271 -1.29 -17.95 0.76
C GLN A 271 -0.28 -18.01 1.92
N TYR A 272 0.29 -16.87 2.33
CA TYR A 272 1.13 -16.78 3.53
C TYR A 272 0.40 -17.28 4.78
N VAL A 273 -0.89 -16.98 4.93
CA VAL A 273 -1.69 -17.46 6.08
C VAL A 273 -1.77 -18.99 6.07
N ASN A 274 -2.04 -19.57 4.91
CA ASN A 274 -2.11 -21.02 4.73
C ASN A 274 -0.74 -21.69 4.99
N ASP A 275 0.35 -21.08 4.51
CA ASP A 275 1.73 -21.56 4.71
C ASP A 275 2.19 -21.45 6.17
N TYR A 276 1.77 -20.40 6.89
CA TYR A 276 2.07 -20.21 8.31
C TYR A 276 1.29 -21.18 9.21
N GLY A 277 0.09 -21.58 8.79
CA GLY A 277 -0.90 -22.26 9.60
C GLY A 277 -1.88 -21.24 10.18
N LEU A 278 -3.18 -21.38 9.83
CA LEU A 278 -4.18 -20.37 10.19
C LEU A 278 -4.38 -20.22 11.70
N PRO A 279 -4.51 -21.28 12.52
CA PRO A 279 -4.63 -21.14 13.98
C PRO A 279 -3.42 -20.45 14.61
N GLU A 280 -2.21 -20.79 14.17
CA GLU A 280 -0.96 -20.20 14.62
C GLU A 280 -0.87 -18.73 14.19
N PHE A 281 -1.26 -18.42 12.96
CA PHE A 281 -1.28 -17.06 12.43
C PHE A 281 -2.23 -16.16 13.22
N VAL A 282 -3.44 -16.64 13.53
CA VAL A 282 -4.41 -15.92 14.36
C VAL A 282 -3.84 -15.66 15.76
N THR A 283 -3.32 -16.69 16.40
CA THR A 283 -2.72 -16.58 17.74
C THR A 283 -1.57 -15.57 17.75
N ARG A 284 -0.68 -15.63 16.75
CA ARG A 284 0.43 -14.70 16.63
C ARG A 284 -0.04 -13.27 16.36
N SER A 285 -1.03 -13.09 15.51
CA SER A 285 -1.63 -11.79 15.21
C SER A 285 -2.21 -11.14 16.47
N GLN A 286 -2.94 -11.90 17.29
CA GLN A 286 -3.47 -11.42 18.57
C GLN A 286 -2.36 -10.98 19.53
N ALA A 287 -1.30 -11.77 19.67
CA ALA A 287 -0.15 -11.41 20.51
C ALA A 287 0.57 -10.13 20.01
N LEU A 288 0.69 -9.96 18.69
CA LEU A 288 1.23 -8.73 18.10
C LEU A 288 0.28 -7.53 18.34
N ALA A 289 -1.04 -7.74 18.27
CA ALA A 289 -2.04 -6.71 18.52
C ALA A 289 -1.99 -6.20 19.96
N GLU A 290 -1.83 -7.09 20.94
CA GLU A 290 -1.67 -6.73 22.34
C GLU A 290 -0.41 -5.89 22.59
N ARG A 291 0.69 -6.22 21.93
CA ARG A 291 1.99 -5.58 22.16
C ARG A 291 2.19 -4.30 21.36
N TYR A 292 1.66 -4.24 20.13
CA TYR A 292 1.97 -3.18 19.17
C TYR A 292 0.74 -2.44 18.66
N GLY A 293 -0.47 -2.90 18.97
CA GLY A 293 -1.71 -2.18 18.69
C GLY A 293 -2.51 -2.72 17.50
N GLU A 294 -3.59 -2.02 17.20
CA GLU A 294 -4.74 -2.56 16.47
C GLU A 294 -4.46 -2.98 15.03
N ARG A 295 -3.42 -2.44 14.38
CA ARG A 295 -3.04 -2.84 13.02
C ARG A 295 -2.75 -4.34 12.88
N PHE A 296 -2.38 -5.02 13.96
CA PHE A 296 -2.15 -6.46 14.01
C PHE A 296 -3.37 -7.28 14.45
N ARG A 297 -4.51 -6.65 14.74
CA ARG A 297 -5.73 -7.39 15.11
C ARG A 297 -6.20 -8.20 13.89
N PRO A 298 -6.35 -9.54 14.00
CA PRO A 298 -6.91 -10.32 12.91
C PRO A 298 -8.38 -9.89 12.66
N PRO A 299 -8.81 -9.69 11.40
CA PRO A 299 -10.21 -9.46 11.08
C PRO A 299 -11.08 -10.67 11.45
N ALA A 300 -12.40 -10.46 11.54
CA ALA A 300 -13.36 -11.49 11.95
C ALA A 300 -13.28 -12.71 11.03
N LEU A 301 -13.11 -12.49 9.73
CA LEU A 301 -12.88 -13.50 8.71
C LEU A 301 -11.82 -14.54 9.12
N LEU A 302 -10.66 -14.11 9.62
CA LEU A 302 -9.60 -15.05 10.00
C LEU A 302 -9.98 -15.87 11.24
N LEU A 303 -10.72 -15.27 12.18
CA LEU A 303 -11.22 -15.96 13.36
C LEU A 303 -12.25 -17.02 12.97
N GLU A 304 -13.22 -16.65 12.13
CA GLU A 304 -14.27 -17.54 11.62
C GLU A 304 -13.69 -18.70 10.81
N MET A 305 -12.72 -18.43 9.94
CA MET A 305 -12.02 -19.48 9.18
C MET A 305 -11.25 -20.43 10.10
N ALA A 306 -10.61 -19.92 11.16
CA ALA A 306 -9.87 -20.74 12.12
C ALA A 306 -10.82 -21.66 12.91
N GLU A 307 -11.98 -21.16 13.33
CA GLU A 307 -13.03 -21.95 13.97
C GLU A 307 -13.63 -23.01 13.02
N ALA A 308 -13.82 -22.65 11.75
CA ALA A 308 -14.35 -23.54 10.72
C ALA A 308 -13.33 -24.56 10.18
N GLY A 309 -12.03 -24.38 10.47
CA GLY A 309 -10.95 -25.21 9.92
C GLY A 309 -10.78 -25.06 8.41
N THR A 310 -11.05 -23.88 7.85
CA THR A 310 -10.94 -23.58 6.42
C THR A 310 -9.66 -22.80 6.10
N THR A 311 -9.29 -22.78 4.82
CA THR A 311 -8.13 -22.05 4.29
C THR A 311 -8.57 -21.15 3.14
N PHE A 312 -7.74 -20.17 2.79
CA PHE A 312 -7.92 -19.39 1.55
C PHE A 312 -7.69 -20.25 0.31
#